data_AF-A0A7C5X6J9-F1
#
_entry.id   AF-A0A7C5X6J9-F1
#
_cell.length_a   1.000
_cell.length_b   1.000
_cell.length_c   1.000
_cell.angle_alpha   90.00
_cell.angle_beta   90.00
_cell.angle_gamma   90.00
#
_symmetry.space_group_name_H-M   'P 1'
#
loop_
_entity.id
_entity.type
_entity.pdbx_description
1 polymer ?
#
loop_
_entity_poly.entity_id
_entity_poly.type
_entity_poly.pdbx_seq_one_letter_code
_entity_poly.pdbx_strand_id
1 'polypeptide(L)' 'MGSLSEEELTALRYFIKYRSVGELLATRELRMLGVKNPSKVLTRLSSLGLIRRGIGCYTISEKLLEAYRSGKIRV' A
#
# COMPACT_ATOMS: atom_id res chain seq x y z
N MET A 1 -1.61 -13.95 -11.47
CA MET A 1 -1.54 -12.97 -10.35
C MET A 1 -1.37 -13.74 -9.06
N GLY A 2 -0.28 -13.54 -8.32
CA GLY A 2 -0.12 -14.15 -6.99
C GLY A 2 -0.96 -13.42 -5.95
N SER A 3 -1.37 -14.13 -4.91
CA SER A 3 -1.96 -13.53 -3.70
C SER A 3 -0.95 -12.59 -3.02
N LEU A 4 -1.47 -11.60 -2.31
CA LEU A 4 -0.66 -10.73 -1.45
C LEU A 4 -0.34 -11.47 -0.14
N SER A 5 0.85 -11.23 0.39
CA SER A 5 1.26 -11.64 1.74
C SER A 5 0.59 -10.77 2.81
N GLU A 6 0.62 -11.20 4.07
CA GLU A 6 0.08 -10.44 5.20
C GLU A 6 0.75 -9.06 5.39
N GLU A 7 2.06 -8.95 5.14
CA GLU A 7 2.77 -7.67 5.17
C GLU A 7 2.27 -6.74 4.05
N GLU A 8 2.05 -7.27 2.84
CA GLU A 8 1.53 -6.52 1.70
C GLU A 8 0.07 -6.11 1.92
N LEU A 9 -0.77 -6.98 2.49
CA LEU A 9 -2.16 -6.66 2.87
C LEU A 9 -2.21 -5.59 3.95
N THR A 10 -1.31 -5.67 4.94
CA THR A 10 -1.20 -4.65 5.99
C THR A 10 -0.83 -3.29 5.41
N ALA A 11 0.15 -3.25 4.51
CA ALA A 11 0.50 -2.01 3.81
C ALA A 11 -0.63 -1.51 2.89
N LEU A 12 -1.36 -2.42 2.24
CA LEU A 12 -2.49 -2.05 1.39
C LEU A 12 -3.62 -1.41 2.21
N ARG A 13 -4.00 -2.01 3.34
CA ARG A 13 -4.98 -1.45 4.29
C ARG A 13 -4.54 -0.09 4.81
N TYR A 14 -3.25 0.07 5.09
CA TYR A 14 -2.66 1.34 5.46
C TYR A 14 -2.88 2.43 4.39
N PHE A 15 -2.59 2.15 3.12
CA PHE A 15 -2.83 3.11 2.03
C PHE A 15 -4.31 3.33 1.69
N ILE A 16 -5.18 2.34 1.95
CA ILE A 16 -6.64 2.53 1.88
C ILE A 16 -7.09 3.53 2.95
N LYS A 17 -6.47 3.55 4.12
CA LYS A 17 -6.81 4.52 5.17
C LYS A 17 -6.24 5.92 4.87
N TYR A 18 -4.94 6.02 4.60
CA TYR A 18 -4.22 7.29 4.58
C TYR A 18 -4.04 7.91 3.18
N ARG A 19 -4.32 7.16 2.11
CA ARG A 19 -4.33 7.60 0.70
C ARG A 19 -2.97 7.99 0.14
N SER A 20 -2.34 9.03 0.68
CA SER A 20 -1.07 9.58 0.21
C SER A 20 -0.18 9.89 1.40
N VAL A 21 1.01 9.28 1.44
CA VAL A 21 1.91 9.37 2.58
C VAL A 21 3.35 9.56 2.10
N GLY A 22 4.09 10.46 2.74
CA GLY A 22 5.53 10.60 2.54
C GLY A 22 6.28 9.29 2.77
N GLU A 23 7.27 8.99 1.94
CA GLU A 23 8.02 7.72 1.91
C GLU A 23 8.68 7.39 3.25
N LEU A 24 9.27 8.39 3.92
CA LEU A 24 9.87 8.23 5.24
C LEU A 24 8.83 7.87 6.31
N LEU A 25 7.68 8.55 6.30
CA LEU A 25 6.60 8.30 7.24
C LEU A 25 5.96 6.93 6.99
N ALA A 26 5.66 6.60 5.73
CA ALA A 26 5.12 5.30 5.34
C ALA A 26 6.06 4.17 5.78
N THR A 27 7.37 4.31 5.54
CA THR A 27 8.36 3.31 5.96
C THR A 27 8.36 3.12 7.48
N ARG A 28 8.32 4.22 8.24
CA ARG A 28 8.31 4.18 9.71
C ARG A 28 7.03 3.53 10.24
N GLU A 29 5.86 3.96 9.76
CA GLU A 29 4.58 3.47 10.24
C GLU A 29 4.33 2.01 9.87
N LEU A 30 4.72 1.59 8.67
CA LEU A 30 4.63 0.20 8.27
C LEU A 30 5.51 -0.72 9.15
N ARG A 31 6.70 -0.28 9.58
CA ARG A 31 7.50 -1.04 10.56
C ARG A 31 6.77 -1.19 11.90
N MET A 32 6.13 -0.13 12.38
CA MET A 32 5.34 -0.18 13.62
C MET A 32 4.12 -1.11 13.50
N LEU A 33 3.60 -1.29 12.29
CA LEU A 33 2.54 -2.25 11.96
C LEU A 33 3.05 -3.68 11.71
N GLY A 34 4.33 -3.96 11.95
CA GLY A 34 4.92 -5.30 11.82
C GLY A 34 5.42 -5.66 10.42
N VAL A 35 5.44 -4.72 9.46
CA VAL A 35 6.05 -4.94 8.14
C VAL A 35 7.58 -4.89 8.28
N LYS A 36 8.23 -6.05 8.14
CA LYS A 36 9.68 -6.20 8.39
C LYS A 36 10.52 -5.43 7.37
N ASN A 37 10.10 -5.48 6.11
CA ASN A 37 10.79 -4.80 5.02
C ASN A 37 9.83 -3.91 4.20
N PRO A 38 9.50 -2.70 4.70
CA PRO A 38 8.56 -1.82 4.02
C PRO A 38 9.01 -1.45 2.61
N SER A 39 10.31 -1.22 2.38
CA SER A 39 10.82 -0.86 1.05
C SER A 39 10.54 -1.94 0.01
N LYS A 40 10.69 -3.22 0.38
CA LYS A 40 10.34 -4.36 -0.49
C LYS A 40 8.83 -4.40 -0.76
N VAL A 41 8.01 -4.25 0.29
CA VAL A 41 6.54 -4.25 0.16
C VAL A 41 6.05 -3.09 -0.70
N LEU A 42 6.53 -1.86 -0.46
CA LEU A 42 6.19 -0.67 -1.23
C LEU A 42 6.58 -0.83 -2.70
N THR A 43 7.78 -1.33 -2.97
CA THR A 43 8.23 -1.63 -4.34
C THR A 43 7.30 -2.63 -5.03
N ARG A 44 6.90 -3.69 -4.31
CA ARG A 44 5.98 -4.69 -4.83
C ARG A 44 4.59 -4.11 -5.10
N LEU A 45 3.98 -3.44 -4.13
CA LEU A 45 2.67 -2.80 -4.31
C LEU A 45 2.68 -1.80 -5.46
N SER A 46 3.79 -1.07 -5.63
CA SER A 46 3.98 -0.16 -6.76
C SER A 46 4.08 -0.91 -8.09
N SER A 47 4.83 -2.01 -8.16
CA SER A 47 4.92 -2.85 -9.37
C SER A 47 3.60 -3.48 -9.78
N LEU A 48 2.70 -3.69 -8.81
CA LEU A 48 1.35 -4.21 -9.02
C LEU A 48 0.33 -3.11 -9.38
N GLY A 49 0.75 -1.84 -9.40
CA GLY A 49 -0.12 -0.70 -9.67
C GLY A 49 -1.17 -0.43 -8.57
N LEU A 50 -0.96 -0.99 -7.37
CA LEU A 50 -1.84 -0.80 -6.22
C LEU A 50 -1.57 0.54 -5.53
N ILE A 51 -0.31 0.97 -5.58
CA ILE A 51 0.14 2.31 -5.18
C ILE A 51 1.00 2.91 -6.29
N ARG A 52 1.17 4.22 -6.28
CA ARG A 52 2.01 5.00 -7.18
C ARG A 52 3.08 5.69 -6.35
N ARG A 53 4.33 5.67 -6.82
CA ARG A 53 5.41 6.45 -6.23
C ARG A 53 5.45 7.85 -6.89
N GLY A 54 5.36 8.90 -6.08
CA GLY A 54 5.68 10.26 -6.46
C GLY A 54 7.07 10.67 -5.94
N ILE A 55 7.39 11.96 -6.00
CA ILE A 55 8.63 12.46 -5.38
C ILE A 55 8.47 12.42 -3.85
N GLY A 56 9.15 11.47 -3.22
CA GLY A 56 9.16 11.32 -1.76
C GLY A 56 7.84 10.88 -1.13
N CYS A 57 6.89 10.34 -1.91
CA CYS A 57 5.59 9.88 -1.41
C CYS A 57 5.07 8.65 -2.15
N TYR A 58 4.15 7.95 -1.50
CA TYR A 58 3.35 6.87 -2.08
C TYR A 58 1.88 7.21 -1.98
N THR A 59 1.13 6.99 -3.06
CA THR A 59 -0.30 7.25 -3.15
C THR A 59 -1.04 6.01 -3.62
N ILE A 60 -2.18 5.68 -3.01
CA ILE A 60 -3.03 4.58 -3.46
C ILE A 60 -3.53 4.81 -4.90
N SER A 61 -3.70 3.72 -5.65
CA SER A 61 -4.33 3.77 -6.97
C SER A 61 -5.83 4.09 -6.86
N GLU A 62 -6.31 5.05 -7.65
CA GLU A 62 -7.74 5.40 -7.72
C GLU A 62 -8.60 4.19 -8.09
N LYS A 63 -8.13 3.36 -9.04
CA LYS A 63 -8.83 2.14 -9.47
C LYS A 63 -9.00 1.14 -8.33
N LEU A 64 -7.98 0.99 -7.48
CA LEU A 64 -8.06 0.12 -6.31
C LEU A 64 -9.04 0.70 -5.28
N LEU A 65 -8.96 2.00 -5.05
CA LEU A 65 -9.86 2.69 -4.13
C LEU A 65 -11.32 2.57 -4.55
N GLU A 66 -11.62 2.77 -5.82
CA GLU A 66 -12.96 2.58 -6.36
C GLU A 66 -13.45 1.13 -6.18
N ALA A 67 -12.60 0.15 -6.50
CA ALA A 67 -12.92 -1.26 -6.33
C ALA A 67 -13.17 -1.65 -4.86
N TYR A 68 -12.44 -1.04 -3.91
CA TYR A 68 -12.69 -1.21 -2.48
C TYR A 68 -14.02 -0.58 -2.05
N ARG A 69 -14.30 0.66 -2.48
CA ARG A 69 -15.56 1.38 -2.17
C ARG A 69 -16.79 0.67 -2.73
N SER A 70 -16.69 0.10 -3.93
CA SER A 70 -17.78 -0.64 -4.56
C SER A 70 -17.91 -2.07 -4.03
N GLY A 71 -17.12 -2.49 -3.04
CA GLY A 71 -17.15 -3.83 -2.46
C GLY A 71 -16.63 -4.94 -3.38
N LYS A 72 -16.01 -4.60 -4.52
CA LYS A 72 -15.42 -5.57 -5.47
C LYS A 72 -14.16 -6.22 -4.90
N ILE A 73 -13.51 -5.55 -3.95
CA ILE A 73 -12.31 -6.03 -3.25
C ILE A 73 -12.55 -5.91 -1.74
N ARG A 74 -12.17 -6.96 -0.99
CA ARG A 74 -12.15 -6.98 0.48
C ARG A 74 -10.72 -7.35 0.91
N VAL A 75 -10.12 -6.52 1.76
CA VAL A 75 -8.73 -6.64 2.24
C VAL A 75 -8.61 -6.28 3.71
#